data_AF-A0A1H4GBL3-F1
#
_entry.id   AF-A0A1H4GBL3-F1
#
_cell.length_a   1.000
_cell.length_b   1.000
_cell.length_c   1.000
_cell.angle_alpha   90.00
_cell.angle_beta   90.00
_cell.angle_gamma   90.00
#
_symmetry.space_group_name_H-M   'P 1'
#
loop_
_entity.id
_entity.type
_entity.pdbx_description
1 polymer ?
#
loop_
_entity_poly.entity_id
_entity_poly.type
_entity_poly.pdbx_seq_one_letter_code
_entity_poly.pdbx_strand_id
1 'polypeptide(L)'
;MKPLEKFIRVGYRQDAKKKQLSSHNAMVSEIRKSAMEGLYLERSVSLSKLLVTRGNLLTADKKSAVMTPSGLAFSWSTEIEDGKSHYSDQVMLLAFFPELQQIRFETGGAQRYKGKDFLQLDGIKKGFAAEVYISFIANDQESVSNSTYLGQFIW
;
A
#
# COMPACT_ATOMS: atom_id res chain seq x y z
N MET A 1 -5.44 4.76 18.75
CA MET A 1 -5.22 3.48 18.06
C MET A 1 -4.51 3.72 16.74
N LYS A 2 -3.21 3.41 16.74
CA LYS A 2 -2.33 2.94 15.66
C LYS A 2 -2.86 3.20 14.23
N PRO A 3 -2.42 4.28 13.55
CA PRO A 3 -2.75 4.56 12.15
C PRO A 3 -2.65 3.31 11.24
N LEU A 4 -1.68 2.44 11.52
CA LEU A 4 -1.47 1.18 10.81
C LEU A 4 -2.65 0.21 10.88
N GLU A 5 -3.36 0.12 12.02
CA GLU A 5 -4.53 -0.76 12.16
C GLU A 5 -5.69 -0.33 11.25
N LYS A 6 -5.85 0.98 10.99
CA LYS A 6 -6.87 1.48 10.06
C LYS A 6 -6.56 1.04 8.63
N PHE A 7 -5.31 1.23 8.21
CA PHE A 7 -4.86 0.83 6.88
C PHE A 7 -5.00 -0.69 6.68
N ILE A 8 -4.52 -1.50 7.62
CA ILE A 8 -4.61 -2.97 7.58
C ILE A 8 -6.08 -3.43 7.49
N ARG A 9 -6.97 -2.81 8.28
CA ARG A 9 -8.38 -3.20 8.28
C ARG A 9 -9.00 -3.06 6.90
N VAL A 10 -8.66 -1.99 6.17
CA VAL A 10 -9.11 -1.78 4.79
C VAL A 10 -8.38 -2.75 3.84
N GLY A 11 -7.05 -2.74 3.87
CA GLY A 11 -6.20 -3.48 2.93
C GLY A 11 -6.32 -5.01 2.99
N TYR A 12 -6.75 -5.58 4.11
CA TYR A 12 -6.88 -7.03 4.30
C TYR A 12 -8.31 -7.50 4.53
N ARG A 13 -9.32 -6.63 4.42
CA ARG A 13 -10.73 -6.96 4.71
C ARG A 13 -11.22 -8.20 3.97
N GLN A 14 -10.95 -8.26 2.66
CA GLN A 14 -11.41 -9.33 1.79
C GLN A 14 -10.66 -10.64 2.05
N ASP A 15 -9.33 -10.60 2.16
CA ASP A 15 -8.51 -11.79 2.43
C ASP A 15 -8.81 -12.37 3.82
N ALA A 16 -9.05 -11.51 4.82
CA ALA A 16 -9.46 -11.90 6.17
C ALA A 16 -10.80 -12.62 6.18
N LYS A 17 -11.82 -12.08 5.47
CA LYS A 17 -13.13 -12.73 5.30
C LYS A 17 -12.99 -14.11 4.63
N LYS A 18 -12.16 -14.22 3.59
CA LYS A 18 -11.90 -15.48 2.89
C LYS A 18 -11.21 -16.53 3.78
N LYS A 19 -10.25 -16.10 4.60
CA LYS A 19 -9.49 -16.97 5.51
C LYS A 19 -10.18 -17.23 6.86
N GLN A 20 -11.31 -16.57 7.14
CA GLN A 20 -11.98 -16.57 8.45
C GLN A 20 -11.05 -16.11 9.59
N LEU A 21 -10.27 -15.06 9.34
CA LEU A 21 -9.32 -14.46 10.29
C LEU A 21 -9.63 -12.99 10.54
N SER A 22 -9.00 -12.38 11.54
CA SER A 22 -8.91 -10.92 11.63
C SER A 22 -7.99 -10.36 10.55
N SER A 23 -8.20 -9.10 10.12
CA SER A 23 -7.32 -8.44 9.13
C SER A 23 -5.86 -8.45 9.55
N HIS A 24 -5.58 -8.29 10.85
CA HIS A 24 -4.24 -8.41 11.41
C HIS A 24 -3.66 -9.81 11.21
N ASN A 25 -4.41 -10.86 11.56
CA ASN A 25 -3.91 -12.24 11.45
C ASN A 25 -3.75 -12.68 9.98
N ALA A 26 -4.63 -12.21 9.09
CA ALA A 26 -4.51 -12.44 7.66
C ALA A 26 -3.22 -11.82 7.09
N MET A 27 -2.91 -10.58 7.49
CA MET A 27 -1.67 -9.88 7.12
C MET A 27 -0.42 -10.53 7.69
N VAL A 28 -0.41 -10.90 8.97
CA VAL A 28 0.71 -11.64 9.58
C VAL A 28 0.93 -12.99 8.89
N SER A 29 -0.15 -13.70 8.54
CA SER A 29 -0.08 -14.95 7.78
C SER A 29 0.55 -14.72 6.41
N GLU A 30 0.27 -13.59 5.75
CA GLU A 30 0.84 -13.26 4.47
C GLU A 30 2.32 -12.91 4.57
N ILE A 31 2.69 -12.05 5.51
CA ILE A 31 4.10 -11.70 5.78
C ILE A 31 4.94 -12.95 5.97
N ARG A 32 4.45 -13.90 6.77
CA ARG A 32 5.14 -15.18 7.01
C ARG A 32 5.31 -16.03 5.76
N LYS A 33 4.39 -15.92 4.80
CA LYS A 33 4.37 -16.73 3.59
C LYS A 33 5.25 -16.16 2.49
N SER A 34 5.23 -14.84 2.30
CA SER A 34 5.78 -14.20 1.09
C SER A 34 6.90 -13.19 1.34
N ALA A 35 6.99 -12.64 2.55
CA ALA A 35 7.91 -11.54 2.86
C ALA A 35 9.02 -11.91 3.84
N MET A 36 9.03 -13.11 4.43
CA MET A 36 10.14 -13.56 5.28
C MET A 36 11.31 -14.07 4.42
N GLU A 37 12.48 -13.49 4.63
CA GLU A 37 13.75 -13.93 4.03
C GLU A 37 14.75 -14.32 5.13
N GLY A 38 15.78 -15.10 4.77
CA GLY A 38 16.82 -15.55 5.69
C GLY A 38 16.59 -16.92 6.31
N LEU A 39 17.68 -17.53 6.80
CA LEU A 39 17.65 -18.77 7.57
C LEU A 39 17.13 -18.50 9.00
N TYR A 40 16.68 -19.53 9.70
CA TYR A 40 15.88 -19.45 10.94
C TYR A 40 16.38 -18.45 12.02
N LEU A 41 17.68 -18.15 12.07
CA LEU A 41 18.30 -17.25 13.05
C LEU A 41 18.49 -15.78 12.57
N GLU A 42 18.31 -15.49 11.27
CA GLU A 42 18.52 -14.17 10.64
C GLU A 42 17.31 -13.74 9.81
N ARG A 43 16.10 -14.05 10.29
CA ARG A 43 14.88 -13.75 9.53
C ARG A 43 14.59 -12.25 9.49
N SER A 44 14.68 -11.66 8.30
CA SER A 44 14.28 -10.28 8.02
C SER A 44 13.00 -10.24 7.19
N VAL A 45 12.26 -9.14 7.29
CA VAL A 45 11.12 -8.88 6.41
C VAL A 45 11.62 -8.16 5.16
N SER A 46 11.44 -8.80 4.01
CA SER A 46 11.68 -8.22 2.69
C SER A 46 10.54 -7.27 2.34
N LEU A 47 10.81 -5.98 2.49
CA LEU A 47 9.82 -4.93 2.24
C LEU A 47 9.40 -4.87 0.76
N SER A 48 10.29 -5.23 -0.16
CA SER A 48 9.96 -5.31 -1.58
C SER A 48 8.94 -6.41 -1.92
N LYS A 49 8.88 -7.47 -1.09
CA LYS A 49 7.90 -8.58 -1.21
C LYS A 49 6.68 -8.41 -0.30
N LEU A 50 6.67 -7.39 0.54
CA LEU A 50 5.59 -7.15 1.47
C LEU A 50 4.32 -6.69 0.74
N LEU A 51 3.22 -7.38 1.00
CA LEU A 51 1.88 -6.92 0.62
C LEU A 51 1.27 -6.15 1.79
N VAL A 52 1.07 -4.84 1.63
CA VAL A 52 0.37 -4.00 2.61
C VAL A 52 -1.15 -3.99 2.38
N THR A 53 -1.59 -4.35 1.17
CA THR A 53 -2.98 -4.68 0.83
C THR A 53 -3.03 -5.99 0.05
N ARG A 54 -4.11 -6.75 0.20
CA ARG A 54 -4.32 -8.03 -0.47
C ARG A 54 -5.77 -8.22 -0.88
N GLY A 55 -5.99 -8.38 -2.17
CA GLY A 55 -7.31 -8.59 -2.74
C GLY A 55 -7.27 -8.93 -4.22
N ASN A 56 -8.44 -8.89 -4.87
CA ASN A 56 -8.63 -9.34 -6.25
C ASN A 56 -8.90 -8.21 -7.26
N LEU A 57 -8.94 -6.95 -6.82
CA LEU A 57 -9.01 -5.82 -7.75
C LEU A 57 -7.71 -5.73 -8.54
N LEU A 58 -7.80 -5.43 -9.83
CA LEU A 58 -6.62 -5.28 -10.67
C LEU A 58 -5.94 -3.93 -10.41
N THR A 59 -4.61 -3.95 -10.39
CA THR A 59 -3.79 -2.75 -10.21
C THR A 59 -3.63 -1.98 -11.53
N ALA A 60 -3.24 -0.70 -11.47
CA ALA A 60 -2.93 0.07 -12.67
C ALA A 60 -1.51 -0.22 -13.18
N ASP A 61 -1.23 0.03 -14.46
CA ASP A 61 0.14 -0.08 -14.99
C ASP A 61 0.95 1.21 -14.80
N LYS A 62 2.26 1.13 -15.11
CA LYS A 62 3.19 2.28 -15.13
C LYS A 62 3.12 3.14 -13.86
N LYS A 63 3.07 2.49 -12.69
CA LYS A 63 2.99 3.14 -11.38
C LYS A 63 4.36 3.66 -10.97
N SER A 64 4.43 4.87 -10.45
CA SER A 64 5.66 5.47 -9.95
C SER A 64 5.38 6.46 -8.82
N ALA A 65 6.42 6.75 -8.04
CA ALA A 65 6.42 7.80 -7.03
C ALA A 65 7.68 8.67 -7.17
N VAL A 66 7.55 9.94 -6.81
CA VAL A 66 8.66 10.91 -6.79
C VAL A 66 8.60 11.66 -5.47
N MET A 67 9.74 11.75 -4.78
CA MET A 67 9.88 12.56 -3.58
C MET A 67 9.89 14.06 -3.94
N THR A 68 9.13 14.85 -3.20
CA THR A 68 9.02 16.31 -3.35
C THR A 68 9.36 16.98 -2.01
N PRO A 69 9.49 18.32 -1.93
CA PRO A 69 9.78 18.98 -0.66
C PRO A 69 8.72 18.85 0.44
N SER A 70 7.45 18.53 0.08
CA SER A 70 6.28 18.45 0.97
C SER A 70 5.68 17.04 1.09
N GLY A 71 6.18 16.06 0.33
CA GLY A 71 5.67 14.70 0.36
C GLY A 71 6.00 13.87 -0.88
N LEU A 72 5.19 12.86 -1.17
CA LEU A 72 5.36 11.94 -2.30
C LEU A 72 4.29 12.19 -3.37
N ALA A 73 4.72 12.45 -4.60
CA ALA A 73 3.84 12.54 -5.76
C ALA A 73 3.77 11.17 -6.47
N PHE A 74 2.56 10.64 -6.65
CA PHE A 74 2.31 9.35 -7.29
C PHE A 74 1.70 9.55 -8.67
N SER A 75 1.98 8.62 -9.58
CA SER A 75 1.35 8.55 -10.90
C SER A 75 1.17 7.11 -11.36
N TRP A 76 0.18 6.88 -12.23
CA TRP A 76 -0.13 5.57 -12.82
C TRP A 76 -0.87 5.72 -14.17
N SER A 77 -0.91 4.64 -14.95
CA SER A 77 -1.69 4.60 -16.20
C SER A 77 -3.19 4.58 -15.92
N THR A 78 -3.94 5.44 -16.61
CA THR A 78 -5.41 5.50 -16.52
C THR A 78 -6.11 4.57 -17.50
N GLU A 79 -5.35 3.87 -18.36
CA GLU A 79 -5.87 2.89 -19.29
C GLU A 79 -6.48 1.72 -18.50
N ILE A 80 -7.73 1.36 -18.82
CA ILE A 80 -8.45 0.25 -18.19
C ILE A 80 -8.77 -0.75 -19.30
N GLU A 81 -8.04 -1.85 -19.32
CA GLU A 81 -8.20 -2.90 -20.34
C GLU A 81 -8.94 -4.14 -19.81
N ASP A 82 -9.24 -4.18 -18.51
CA ASP A 82 -9.47 -5.45 -17.81
C ASP A 82 -10.94 -5.78 -17.47
N GLY A 83 -11.86 -4.84 -17.70
CA GLY A 83 -13.30 -4.97 -17.43
C GLY A 83 -13.69 -5.18 -15.96
N LYS A 84 -12.73 -5.17 -15.01
CA LYS A 84 -12.95 -5.38 -13.57
C LYS A 84 -12.64 -4.13 -12.76
N SER A 85 -11.68 -3.36 -13.21
CA SER A 85 -11.31 -2.07 -12.68
C SER A 85 -12.30 -1.02 -13.15
N HIS A 86 -12.67 -0.10 -12.26
CA HIS A 86 -13.55 1.01 -12.60
C HIS A 86 -12.78 2.32 -12.59
N TYR A 87 -13.16 3.25 -13.47
CA TYR A 87 -12.52 4.56 -13.55
C TYR A 87 -12.60 5.32 -12.21
N SER A 88 -13.68 5.09 -11.45
CA SER A 88 -13.93 5.70 -10.15
C SER A 88 -13.29 4.99 -8.96
N ASP A 89 -12.60 3.87 -9.14
CA ASP A 89 -11.80 3.26 -8.07
C ASP A 89 -10.86 4.32 -7.48
N GLN A 90 -10.47 4.20 -6.23
CA GLN A 90 -9.60 5.17 -5.57
C GLN A 90 -8.22 4.57 -5.33
N VAL A 91 -7.20 5.41 -5.38
CA VAL A 91 -5.85 5.00 -5.00
C VAL A 91 -5.73 4.91 -3.48
N MET A 92 -4.95 3.93 -3.02
CA MET A 92 -4.48 3.78 -1.66
C MET A 92 -2.96 3.95 -1.66
N LEU A 93 -2.46 4.86 -0.83
CA LEU A 93 -1.04 5.22 -0.76
C LEU A 93 -0.50 4.90 0.62
N LEU A 94 0.75 4.44 0.71
CA LEU A 94 1.43 4.22 1.98
C LEU A 94 2.92 4.53 1.87
N ALA A 95 3.42 5.26 2.86
CA ALA A 95 4.85 5.45 3.14
C ALA A 95 5.13 4.97 4.57
N PHE A 96 5.99 3.96 4.70
CA PHE A 96 6.45 3.45 5.98
C PHE A 96 7.88 3.90 6.24
N PHE A 97 8.15 4.41 7.44
CA PHE A 97 9.46 4.84 7.90
C PHE A 97 9.93 3.87 8.98
N PRO A 98 10.72 2.82 8.63
CA PRO A 98 11.08 1.75 9.57
C PRO A 98 11.82 2.27 10.80
N GLU A 99 12.79 3.16 10.60
CA GLU A 99 13.62 3.74 11.66
C GLU A 99 12.81 4.61 12.63
N LEU A 100 11.82 5.33 12.11
CA LEU A 100 10.94 6.16 12.94
C LEU A 100 9.77 5.37 13.53
N GLN A 101 9.54 4.14 13.08
CA GLN A 101 8.32 3.35 13.34
C GLN A 101 7.04 4.13 13.04
N GLN A 102 7.07 4.96 12.00
CA GLN A 102 5.95 5.82 11.60
C GLN A 102 5.43 5.43 10.22
N ILE A 103 4.15 5.70 10.00
CA ILE A 103 3.53 5.58 8.69
C ILE A 103 2.78 6.86 8.32
N ARG A 104 2.70 7.10 7.02
CA ARG A 104 1.74 8.00 6.38
C ARG A 104 0.99 7.21 5.33
N PHE A 105 -0.33 7.39 5.24
CA PHE A 105 -1.13 6.67 4.27
C PHE A 105 -2.39 7.45 3.91
N GLU A 106 -2.97 7.08 2.79
CA GLU A 106 -4.29 7.46 2.33
C GLU A 106 -5.02 6.18 1.88
N THR A 107 -6.28 6.00 2.29
CA THR A 107 -7.10 4.82 1.94
C THR A 107 -8.21 5.14 0.95
N GLY A 108 -8.50 6.41 0.71
CA GLY A 108 -9.53 6.88 -0.23
C GLY A 108 -9.05 8.11 -0.99
N GLY A 109 -7.92 7.96 -1.69
CA GLY A 109 -7.28 9.03 -2.43
C GLY A 109 -8.01 9.40 -3.72
N ALA A 110 -7.26 9.97 -4.65
CA ALA A 110 -7.77 10.36 -5.96
C ALA A 110 -8.40 9.17 -6.71
N GLN A 111 -9.41 9.49 -7.51
CA GLN A 111 -10.03 8.51 -8.41
C GLN A 111 -9.02 8.06 -9.46
N ARG A 112 -9.13 6.80 -9.88
CA ARG A 112 -8.18 6.10 -10.75
C ARG A 112 -8.00 6.80 -12.09
N TYR A 113 -9.06 7.37 -12.65
CA TYR A 113 -8.98 8.15 -13.89
C TYR A 113 -8.17 9.45 -13.77
N LYS A 114 -7.83 9.92 -12.56
CA LYS A 114 -6.97 11.10 -12.38
C LYS A 114 -5.51 10.79 -12.72
N GLY A 115 -5.08 9.54 -12.61
CA GLY A 115 -3.72 9.09 -12.96
C GLY A 115 -2.61 9.61 -12.03
N LYS A 116 -2.97 10.33 -10.96
CA LYS A 116 -2.03 10.93 -10.02
C LYS A 116 -2.70 11.23 -8.69
N ASP A 117 -1.89 11.25 -7.64
CA ASP A 117 -2.27 11.71 -6.30
C ASP A 117 -1.03 12.11 -5.50
N PHE A 118 -1.23 12.71 -4.33
CA PHE A 118 -0.16 13.23 -3.48
C PHE A 118 -0.33 12.80 -2.03
N LEU A 119 0.73 12.23 -1.45
CA LEU A 119 0.78 11.88 -0.03
C LEU A 119 1.66 12.89 0.72
N GLN A 120 1.03 13.75 1.52
CA GLN A 120 1.71 14.74 2.36
C GLN A 120 2.45 14.05 3.50
N LEU A 121 3.71 14.46 3.73
CA LEU A 121 4.59 13.88 4.76
C LEU A 121 4.82 14.82 5.95
N ASP A 122 3.98 15.82 6.11
CA ASP A 122 4.08 16.79 7.20
C ASP A 122 4.12 16.10 8.58
N GLY A 123 4.96 16.65 9.44
CA GLY A 123 5.23 16.11 10.77
C GLY A 123 6.09 14.83 10.79
N ILE A 124 6.52 14.29 9.63
CA ILE A 124 7.59 13.29 9.59
C ILE A 124 8.94 14.01 9.54
N LYS A 125 9.89 13.56 10.36
CA LYS A 125 11.26 14.10 10.38
C LYS A 125 11.97 13.75 9.06
N LYS A 126 12.58 14.75 8.42
CA LYS A 126 13.43 14.59 7.23
C LYS A 126 14.75 13.86 7.56
N GLY A 127 15.40 13.32 6.54
CA GLY A 127 16.62 12.50 6.57
C GLY A 127 16.37 11.00 6.71
N PHE A 128 15.12 10.53 6.72
CA PHE A 128 14.78 9.13 6.97
C PHE A 128 14.23 8.44 5.71
N ALA A 129 14.55 7.16 5.57
CA ALA A 129 14.09 6.34 4.46
C ALA A 129 12.59 6.00 4.59
N ALA A 130 11.86 6.21 3.49
CA ALA A 130 10.46 5.87 3.30
C ALA A 130 10.34 4.68 2.35
N GLU A 131 9.61 3.66 2.76
CA GLU A 131 9.27 2.47 1.99
C GLU A 131 7.87 2.67 1.42
N VAL A 132 7.76 2.76 0.09
CA VAL A 132 6.58 3.33 -0.57
C VAL A 132 5.79 2.27 -1.32
N TYR A 133 4.47 2.28 -1.11
CA TYR A 133 3.53 1.34 -1.71
C TYR A 133 2.33 2.06 -2.29
N ILE A 134 1.78 1.47 -3.35
CA ILE A 134 0.54 1.89 -3.99
C ILE A 134 -0.40 0.70 -4.16
N SER A 135 -1.70 0.95 -4.01
CA SER A 135 -2.77 -0.02 -4.24
C SER A 135 -4.03 0.72 -4.68
N PHE A 136 -5.09 -0.02 -4.99
CA PHE A 136 -6.38 0.56 -5.37
C PHE A 136 -7.49 -0.08 -4.56
N ILE A 137 -8.55 0.68 -4.33
CA ILE A 137 -9.79 0.24 -3.69
C ILE A 137 -10.96 0.57 -4.62
N ALA A 138 -11.91 -0.35 -4.74
CA ALA A 138 -13.13 -0.11 -5.49
C ALA A 138 -13.92 1.04 -4.84
N ASN A 139 -14.68 1.78 -5.65
CA ASN A 139 -15.51 2.90 -5.17
C ASN A 139 -16.44 2.49 -4.01
N ASP A 140 -17.03 1.30 -4.09
CA ASP A 140 -17.88 0.72 -3.05
C ASP A 140 -17.13 0.25 -1.80
N GLN A 141 -15.79 0.34 -1.81
CA GLN A 141 -14.86 -0.12 -0.79
C GLN A 141 -14.95 -1.63 -0.49
N GLU A 142 -15.52 -2.42 -1.41
CA GLU A 142 -15.72 -3.86 -1.24
C GLU A 142 -14.51 -4.70 -1.64
N SER A 143 -13.68 -4.19 -2.55
CA SER A 143 -12.49 -4.88 -3.04
C SER A 143 -11.27 -3.96 -3.09
N VAL A 144 -10.10 -4.56 -2.89
CA VAL A 144 -8.80 -3.89 -2.98
C VAL A 144 -7.87 -4.66 -3.89
N SER A 145 -6.87 -3.99 -4.45
CA SER A 145 -5.80 -4.64 -5.20
C SER A 145 -4.74 -5.16 -4.24
N ASN A 146 -3.90 -6.08 -4.73
CA ASN A 146 -2.60 -6.28 -4.10
C ASN A 146 -1.79 -4.97 -4.20
N SER A 147 -1.02 -4.66 -3.15
CA SER A 147 -0.12 -3.52 -3.17
C SER A 147 1.08 -3.79 -4.06
N THR A 148 1.59 -2.72 -4.68
CA THR A 148 2.86 -2.72 -5.41
C THR A 148 3.85 -1.86 -4.66
N TYR A 149 5.04 -2.42 -4.39
CA TYR A 149 6.16 -1.67 -3.86
C TYR A 149 6.77 -0.79 -4.96
N LEU A 150 6.98 0.50 -4.68
CA LEU A 150 7.51 1.48 -5.63
C LEU A 150 8.97 1.85 -5.34
N GLY A 151 9.54 1.36 -4.25
CA GLY A 151 10.92 1.63 -3.88
C GLY A 151 11.07 2.37 -2.55
N GLN A 152 12.34 2.63 -2.23
CA GLN A 152 12.77 3.40 -1.08
C GLN A 152 13.12 4.83 -1.50
N PHE A 153 12.69 5.81 -0.71
CA PHE A 153 12.92 7.24 -0.96
C PHE A 153 13.42 7.92 0.32
N ILE A 154 14.40 8.81 0.22
CA ILE A 154 14.83 9.62 1.37
C ILE A 154 13.93 10.86 1.48
N TRP A 155 13.24 11.01 2.61
CA TRP A 155 12.40 12.18 2.94
C TRP A 155 13.21 13.35 3.47
#